data_AF-A0A832N3R7-F1
#
_entry.id   AF-A0A832N3R7-F1
#
_cell.length_a   1.000
_cell.length_b   1.000
_cell.length_c   1.000
_cell.angle_alpha   90.00
_cell.angle_beta   90.00
_cell.angle_gamma   90.00
#
_symmetry.space_group_name_H-M   'P 1'
#
loop_
_entity.id
_entity.type
_entity.pdbx_description
1 polymer ?
#
loop_
_entity_poly.entity_id
_entity_poly.type
_entity_poly.pdbx_seq_one_letter_code
_entity_poly.pdbx_strand_id
1 'polypeptide(L)'
;MTRLKLNARLLLGATSALVLSALAAQADIRFWTTEEQPDRLAKQQAMADEFKAETGIAVEVIPVTEKDLGTRATAAFAAGDLPDVIYHPLQYALPWTEAGILDDEAASDVIKALGEGTFAQGALNMAKTANGWAAVPVDGWTQMVVYRKDLFDAAGLAAPDSYANILAAIAKLHNPPEMYGFVAATKVDENFMSQVLEQVFLANGVSPVDANGFKPLDEAKTIEVLDFYKALAEASPPGELYWKQSRELYLGGKAAMIIWSPFILDELAGLRDSAPVTINDDPTTHELAAVTGIVTKLSGPSNPQGAAWA
;
A
#
# COMPACT_ATOMS: atom_id res chain seq x y z
N MET A 1 60.84 -47.70 29.69
CA MET A 1 59.72 -48.66 29.74
C MET A 1 58.49 -47.85 30.09
N THR A 2 57.61 -47.46 29.17
CA THR A 2 56.64 -48.32 28.46
C THR A 2 56.18 -47.60 27.18
N ARG A 3 56.38 -48.20 26.00
CA ARG A 3 55.76 -47.81 24.73
C ARG A 3 55.24 -49.08 24.04
N LEU A 4 53.95 -49.13 23.79
CA LEU A 4 53.19 -50.17 23.05
C LEU A 4 52.03 -49.39 22.41
N LYS A 5 51.60 -49.51 21.15
CA LYS A 5 52.02 -50.26 19.96
C LYS A 5 51.65 -49.38 18.76
N LEU A 6 52.51 -49.31 17.75
CA LEU A 6 52.17 -48.81 16.42
C LEU A 6 52.04 -50.04 15.52
N ASN A 7 50.83 -50.39 15.09
CA ASN A 7 50.63 -51.36 14.02
C ASN A 7 50.48 -50.60 12.71
N ALA A 8 51.33 -50.96 11.75
CA ALA A 8 51.48 -50.32 10.47
C ALA A 8 50.86 -51.15 9.33
N ARG A 9 50.54 -50.44 8.24
CA ARG A 9 50.36 -50.86 6.83
C ARG A 9 48.92 -51.28 6.48
N LEU A 10 48.27 -50.69 5.49
CA LEU A 10 48.59 -50.62 4.05
C LEU A 10 47.97 -49.33 3.42
N LEU A 11 48.74 -48.45 2.78
CA LEU A 11 49.05 -48.38 1.33
C LEU A 11 47.90 -47.96 0.41
N LEU A 12 47.97 -46.67 0.03
CA LEU A 12 47.68 -46.02 -1.26
C LEU A 12 46.47 -46.48 -2.11
N GLY A 13 45.56 -45.54 -2.36
CA GLY A 13 44.61 -45.57 -3.47
C GLY A 13 43.88 -44.24 -3.64
N ALA A 14 44.31 -43.47 -4.64
CA ALA A 14 43.88 -42.17 -5.12
C ALA A 14 42.41 -41.72 -4.89
N THR A 15 42.28 -40.49 -4.39
CA THR A 15 41.35 -39.42 -4.82
C THR A 15 40.20 -39.78 -5.76
N SER A 16 38.98 -39.64 -5.26
CA SER A 16 37.85 -39.12 -6.05
C SER A 16 36.96 -38.31 -5.12
N ALA A 17 37.18 -37.00 -5.16
CA ALA A 17 36.26 -36.01 -4.64
C ALA A 17 34.97 -36.08 -5.46
N LEU A 18 33.89 -36.50 -4.80
CA LEU A 18 32.54 -36.07 -5.18
C LEU A 18 32.04 -35.21 -4.04
N VAL A 19 32.56 -33.98 -4.05
CA VAL A 19 31.85 -32.83 -3.49
C VAL A 19 30.60 -32.69 -4.36
N LEU A 20 29.51 -33.37 -3.98
CA LEU A 20 28.17 -32.85 -4.27
C LEU A 20 27.95 -31.71 -3.28
N SER A 21 28.65 -30.60 -3.51
CA SER A 21 28.08 -29.30 -3.20
C SER A 21 26.84 -29.22 -4.08
N ALA A 22 25.69 -29.50 -3.47
CA ALA A 22 24.46 -28.94 -3.97
C ALA A 22 24.72 -27.43 -4.09
N LEU A 23 24.93 -26.98 -5.32
CA LEU A 23 24.71 -25.59 -5.67
C LEU A 23 23.22 -25.37 -5.43
N ALA A 24 22.86 -25.09 -4.17
CA ALA A 24 21.75 -24.19 -3.93
C ALA A 24 22.12 -22.96 -4.76
N ALA A 25 21.35 -22.71 -5.81
CA ALA A 25 21.39 -21.42 -6.47
C ALA A 25 21.00 -20.41 -5.39
N GLN A 26 22.01 -19.87 -4.71
CA GLN A 26 21.84 -18.77 -3.79
C GLN A 26 21.25 -17.64 -4.65
N ALA A 27 20.11 -17.10 -4.25
CA ALA A 27 19.57 -15.95 -4.96
C ALA A 27 20.63 -14.85 -4.95
N ASP A 28 20.89 -14.28 -6.12
CA ASP A 28 21.89 -13.24 -6.28
C ASP A 28 21.33 -11.89 -5.79
N ILE A 29 19.99 -11.74 -5.76
CA ILE A 29 19.26 -10.56 -5.30
C ILE A 29 18.14 -11.01 -4.36
N ARG A 30 18.09 -10.46 -3.15
CA ARG A 30 16.93 -10.53 -2.24
C ARG A 30 16.04 -9.32 -2.48
N PHE A 31 14.78 -9.57 -2.81
CA PHE A 31 13.78 -8.53 -3.07
C PHE A 31 12.66 -8.60 -2.04
N TRP A 32 12.54 -7.57 -1.20
CA TRP A 32 11.40 -7.44 -0.29
C TRP A 32 10.24 -6.72 -0.96
N THR A 33 9.04 -7.27 -0.81
CA THR A 33 7.80 -6.75 -1.39
C THR A 33 6.69 -6.68 -0.37
N THR A 34 5.87 -5.63 -0.41
CA THR A 34 4.64 -5.53 0.38
C THR A 34 3.46 -6.25 -0.28
N GLU A 35 3.66 -6.85 -1.45
CA GLU A 35 2.67 -7.69 -2.09
C GLU A 35 2.65 -9.07 -1.44
N GLU A 36 1.59 -9.37 -0.70
CA GLU A 36 1.41 -10.66 -0.02
C GLU A 36 0.29 -11.50 -0.65
N GLN A 37 -0.43 -10.92 -1.61
CA GLN A 37 -1.55 -11.59 -2.26
C GLN A 37 -1.02 -12.65 -3.25
N PRO A 38 -1.53 -13.90 -3.22
CA PRO A 38 -0.98 -14.99 -4.04
C PRO A 38 -0.81 -14.66 -5.52
N ASP A 39 -1.82 -14.04 -6.15
CA ASP A 39 -1.76 -13.72 -7.58
C ASP A 39 -0.74 -12.62 -7.89
N ARG A 40 -0.59 -11.62 -7.01
CA ARG A 40 0.41 -10.55 -7.16
C ARG A 40 1.82 -11.07 -6.92
N LEU A 41 2.00 -11.92 -5.91
CA LEU A 41 3.24 -12.64 -5.67
C LEU A 41 3.61 -13.54 -6.86
N ALA A 42 2.65 -14.25 -7.43
CA ALA A 42 2.89 -15.07 -8.62
C ALA A 42 3.34 -14.21 -9.82
N LYS A 43 2.81 -13.00 -9.99
CA LYS A 43 3.30 -12.04 -11.00
C LYS A 43 4.72 -11.58 -10.73
N GLN A 44 5.05 -11.22 -9.49
CA GLN A 44 6.43 -10.84 -9.14
C GLN A 44 7.41 -12.00 -9.30
N GLN A 45 6.99 -13.23 -8.98
CA GLN A 45 7.80 -14.43 -9.20
C GLN A 45 8.02 -14.70 -10.69
N ALA A 46 6.99 -14.53 -11.53
CA ALA A 46 7.13 -14.65 -12.97
C ALA A 46 8.11 -13.61 -13.54
N MET A 47 8.03 -12.35 -13.08
CA MET A 47 8.99 -11.30 -13.48
C MET A 47 10.41 -11.64 -13.03
N ALA A 48 10.60 -12.20 -11.83
CA ALA A 48 11.89 -12.67 -11.35
C ALA A 48 12.45 -13.82 -12.21
N ASP A 49 11.60 -14.76 -12.64
CA ASP A 49 11.99 -15.88 -13.50
C ASP A 49 12.36 -15.41 -14.92
N GLU A 50 11.60 -14.47 -15.48
CA GLU A 50 11.92 -13.82 -16.77
C GLU A 50 13.24 -13.07 -16.70
N PHE A 51 13.45 -12.26 -15.66
CA PHE A 51 14.72 -11.55 -15.42
C PHE A 51 15.91 -12.52 -15.32
N LYS A 52 15.74 -13.64 -14.62
CA LYS A 52 16.76 -14.69 -14.53
C LYS A 52 17.04 -15.35 -15.88
N ALA A 53 16.02 -15.59 -16.69
CA ALA A 53 16.19 -16.18 -18.01
C ALA A 53 17.00 -15.26 -18.94
N GLU A 54 16.84 -13.94 -18.82
CA GLU A 54 17.56 -12.96 -19.63
C GLU A 54 18.97 -12.67 -19.13
N THR A 55 19.16 -12.55 -17.82
CA THR A 55 20.40 -12.05 -17.21
C THR A 55 21.27 -13.14 -16.58
N GLY A 56 20.67 -14.29 -16.27
CA GLY A 56 21.27 -15.34 -15.44
C GLY A 56 21.22 -15.07 -13.93
N ILE A 57 20.73 -13.90 -13.51
CA ILE A 57 20.71 -13.46 -12.11
C ILE A 57 19.43 -13.92 -11.42
N ALA A 58 19.54 -14.65 -10.31
CA ALA A 58 18.36 -15.12 -9.57
C ALA A 58 17.85 -14.07 -8.58
N VAL A 59 16.53 -13.87 -8.53
CA VAL A 59 15.86 -12.98 -7.55
C VAL A 59 15.00 -13.82 -6.60
N GLU A 60 15.20 -13.66 -5.29
CA GLU A 60 14.33 -14.20 -4.25
C GLU A 60 13.26 -13.16 -3.89
N VAL A 61 12.00 -13.43 -4.22
CA VAL A 61 10.87 -12.57 -3.88
C VAL A 61 10.37 -12.89 -2.47
N ILE A 62 10.50 -11.94 -1.55
CA ILE A 62 10.25 -12.10 -0.13
C ILE A 62 9.10 -11.18 0.30
N PRO A 63 7.88 -11.71 0.51
CA PRO A 63 6.77 -10.91 1.04
C PRO A 63 7.06 -10.43 2.47
N VAL A 64 6.64 -9.19 2.73
CA VAL A 64 6.69 -8.53 4.04
C VAL A 64 5.38 -7.79 4.26
N THR A 65 4.69 -8.05 5.37
CA THR A 65 3.52 -7.27 5.77
C THR A 65 3.83 -5.77 5.76
N GLU A 66 3.02 -4.96 5.06
CA GLU A 66 3.27 -3.51 4.93
C GLU A 66 3.43 -2.83 6.30
N LYS A 67 2.57 -3.19 7.27
CA LYS A 67 2.61 -2.68 8.65
C LYS A 67 3.95 -2.99 9.35
N ASP A 68 4.58 -4.12 9.03
CA ASP A 68 5.80 -4.59 9.68
C ASP A 68 7.07 -4.13 8.96
N LEU A 69 6.95 -3.65 7.71
CA LEU A 69 8.08 -3.30 6.85
C LEU A 69 9.04 -2.30 7.51
N GLY A 70 8.50 -1.25 8.13
CA GLY A 70 9.27 -0.22 8.84
C GLY A 70 10.18 -0.80 9.92
N THR A 71 9.61 -1.62 10.80
CA THR A 71 10.34 -2.28 11.88
C THR A 71 11.36 -3.28 11.35
N ARG A 72 10.98 -4.06 10.34
CA ARG A 72 11.85 -5.09 9.75
C ARG A 72 13.06 -4.48 9.03
N ALA A 73 12.86 -3.42 8.25
CA ALA A 73 13.95 -2.73 7.54
C ALA A 73 14.94 -2.09 8.52
N THR A 74 14.44 -1.43 9.57
CA THR A 74 15.28 -0.82 10.61
C THR A 74 16.13 -1.86 11.34
N ALA A 75 15.53 -3.00 11.71
CA ALA A 75 16.24 -4.09 12.37
C ALA A 75 17.29 -4.73 11.45
N ALA A 76 16.95 -4.97 10.19
CA ALA A 76 17.86 -5.53 9.19
C ALA A 76 19.04 -4.59 8.91
N PHE A 77 18.81 -3.28 8.83
CA PHE A 77 19.88 -2.29 8.70
C PHE A 77 20.86 -2.33 9.87
N ALA A 78 20.33 -2.35 11.11
CA ALA A 78 21.17 -2.46 12.31
C ALA A 78 21.98 -3.78 12.37
N ALA A 79 21.45 -4.85 11.78
CA ALA A 79 22.11 -6.15 11.69
C ALA A 79 23.06 -6.29 10.49
N GLY A 80 23.08 -5.33 9.56
CA GLY A 80 23.80 -5.45 8.29
C GLY A 80 23.23 -6.52 7.36
N ASP A 81 21.92 -6.76 7.43
CA ASP A 81 21.20 -7.82 6.70
C ASP A 81 20.01 -7.27 5.88
N LEU A 82 20.14 -6.06 5.33
CA LEU A 82 19.15 -5.54 4.39
C LEU A 82 19.06 -6.42 3.13
N PRO A 83 17.88 -6.53 2.50
CA PRO A 83 17.77 -7.05 1.14
C PRO A 83 18.43 -6.09 0.15
N ASP A 84 18.67 -6.57 -1.07
CA ASP A 84 19.26 -5.77 -2.14
C ASP A 84 18.26 -4.76 -2.73
N VAL A 85 16.97 -5.11 -2.75
CA VAL A 85 15.88 -4.24 -3.24
C VAL A 85 14.69 -4.29 -2.27
N ILE A 86 14.11 -3.14 -1.98
CA ILE A 86 12.88 -3.02 -1.17
C ILE A 86 11.82 -2.28 -1.99
N TYR A 87 10.68 -2.93 -2.24
CA TYR A 87 9.46 -2.24 -2.64
C TYR A 87 8.78 -1.68 -1.39
N HIS A 88 8.68 -0.35 -1.29
CA HIS A 88 8.23 0.34 -0.09
C HIS A 88 7.30 1.53 -0.38
N PRO A 89 6.39 1.87 0.54
CA PRO A 89 5.60 3.10 0.45
C PRO A 89 6.46 4.37 0.46
N LEU A 90 5.97 5.43 -0.20
CA LEU A 90 6.67 6.72 -0.36
C LEU A 90 7.12 7.34 0.97
N GLN A 91 6.34 7.16 2.04
CA GLN A 91 6.62 7.72 3.38
C GLN A 91 8.01 7.32 3.93
N TYR A 92 8.59 6.24 3.44
CA TYR A 92 9.93 5.77 3.84
C TYR A 92 11.07 6.34 3.00
N ALA A 93 10.82 6.83 1.78
CA ALA A 93 11.87 7.16 0.81
C ALA A 93 12.91 8.14 1.38
N LEU A 94 12.48 9.32 1.80
CA LEU A 94 13.39 10.36 2.31
C LEU A 94 14.01 9.97 3.66
N PRO A 95 13.25 9.55 4.69
CA PRO A 95 13.84 9.19 5.98
C PRO A 95 14.84 8.04 5.90
N TRP A 96 14.59 7.05 5.03
CA TRP A 96 15.52 5.93 4.85
C TRP A 96 16.76 6.29 4.04
N THR A 97 16.65 7.21 3.09
CA THR A 97 17.83 7.79 2.43
C THR A 97 18.70 8.54 3.45
N GLU A 98 18.10 9.40 4.28
CA GLU A 98 18.82 10.13 5.33
C GLU A 98 19.47 9.20 6.37
N ALA A 99 18.83 8.06 6.67
CA ALA A 99 19.36 7.04 7.57
C ALA A 99 20.43 6.14 6.94
N GLY A 100 20.63 6.21 5.61
CA GLY A 100 21.55 5.33 4.86
C GLY A 100 21.03 3.91 4.62
N ILE A 101 19.71 3.69 4.75
CA ILE A 101 19.05 2.43 4.40
C ILE A 101 18.88 2.32 2.89
N LEU A 102 18.58 3.43 2.21
CA LEU A 102 18.44 3.50 0.75
C LEU A 102 19.67 4.15 0.12
N ASP A 103 19.98 3.71 -1.10
CA ASP A 103 21.02 4.26 -1.96
C ASP A 103 20.38 5.13 -3.06
N ASP A 104 20.45 6.45 -2.90
CA ASP A 104 19.85 7.40 -3.84
C ASP A 104 20.69 7.57 -5.11
N GLU A 105 21.96 7.18 -5.12
CA GLU A 105 22.78 7.13 -6.34
C GLU A 105 22.30 6.00 -7.25
N ALA A 106 22.13 4.79 -6.69
CA ALA A 106 21.62 3.63 -7.42
C ALA A 106 20.23 3.88 -8.03
N ALA A 107 19.30 4.43 -7.24
CA ALA A 107 17.98 4.79 -7.73
C ALA A 107 18.03 5.85 -8.84
N SER A 108 18.90 6.86 -8.68
CA SER A 108 19.07 7.92 -9.67
C SER A 108 19.65 7.40 -10.99
N ASP A 109 20.58 6.45 -10.94
CA ASP A 109 21.16 5.86 -12.14
C ASP A 109 20.14 5.04 -12.94
N VAL A 110 19.27 4.29 -12.25
CA VAL A 110 18.13 3.60 -12.89
C VAL A 110 17.18 4.59 -13.57
N ILE A 111 16.80 5.66 -12.88
CA ILE A 111 15.90 6.69 -13.45
C ILE A 111 16.53 7.35 -14.67
N LYS A 112 17.82 7.71 -14.63
CA LYS A 112 18.52 8.31 -15.77
C LYS A 112 18.65 7.32 -16.94
N ALA A 113 18.91 6.05 -16.66
CA ALA A 113 19.04 5.01 -17.69
C ALA A 113 17.72 4.74 -18.41
N LEU A 114 16.60 4.71 -17.69
CA LEU A 114 15.25 4.59 -18.25
C LEU A 114 14.79 5.90 -18.91
N GLY A 115 15.29 7.02 -18.41
CA GLY A 115 14.99 8.38 -18.84
C GLY A 115 13.89 9.01 -17.99
N GLU A 116 14.16 10.19 -17.40
CA GLU A 116 13.22 10.86 -16.48
C GLU A 116 11.81 11.07 -17.07
N GLY A 117 11.72 11.29 -18.39
CA GLY A 117 10.46 11.48 -19.10
C GLY A 117 9.57 10.23 -19.18
N THR A 118 10.05 9.05 -18.78
CA THR A 118 9.22 7.83 -18.70
C THR A 118 8.40 7.78 -17.41
N PHE A 119 8.66 8.66 -16.45
CA PHE A 119 7.98 8.69 -15.16
C PHE A 119 7.01 9.88 -15.06
N ALA A 120 5.99 9.72 -14.21
CA ALA A 120 5.15 10.84 -13.82
C ALA A 120 5.98 11.85 -13.01
N GLN A 121 6.00 13.11 -13.45
CA GLN A 121 6.83 14.15 -12.81
C GLN A 121 6.46 14.38 -11.33
N GLY A 122 5.17 14.25 -10.98
CA GLY A 122 4.73 14.32 -9.59
C GLY A 122 5.39 13.27 -8.70
N ALA A 123 5.46 12.02 -9.16
CA ALA A 123 6.09 10.92 -8.44
C ALA A 123 7.61 11.14 -8.29
N LEU A 124 8.29 11.57 -9.36
CA LEU A 124 9.70 11.93 -9.29
C LEU A 124 9.96 13.09 -8.31
N ASN A 125 9.10 14.11 -8.30
CA ASN A 125 9.26 15.24 -7.39
C ASN A 125 9.10 14.84 -5.93
N MET A 126 8.22 13.89 -5.62
CA MET A 126 8.03 13.39 -4.25
C MET A 126 9.21 12.55 -3.74
N ALA A 127 9.91 11.85 -4.63
CA ALA A 127 11.09 11.06 -4.26
C ALA A 127 12.41 11.86 -4.31
N LYS A 128 12.37 13.16 -4.60
CA LYS A 128 13.56 13.96 -4.90
C LYS A 128 14.44 14.18 -3.66
N THR A 129 15.75 13.99 -3.83
CA THR A 129 16.80 14.29 -2.83
C THR A 129 17.70 15.42 -3.30
N ALA A 130 18.71 15.79 -2.51
CA ALA A 130 19.74 16.73 -2.94
C ALA A 130 20.63 16.14 -4.07
N ASN A 131 20.75 14.81 -4.14
CA ASN A 131 21.65 14.11 -5.06
C ASN A 131 20.93 13.42 -6.23
N GLY A 132 19.59 13.46 -6.26
CA GLY A 132 18.78 12.85 -7.32
C GLY A 132 17.43 12.41 -6.77
N TRP A 133 17.22 11.10 -6.67
CA TRP A 133 15.98 10.50 -6.19
C TRP A 133 16.24 9.36 -5.20
N ALA A 134 15.49 9.33 -4.11
CA ALA A 134 15.58 8.37 -3.03
C ALA A 134 15.20 6.94 -3.44
N ALA A 135 14.33 6.81 -4.44
CA ALA A 135 13.80 5.53 -4.92
C ALA A 135 13.28 5.67 -6.36
N VAL A 136 13.17 4.55 -7.06
CA VAL A 136 12.59 4.47 -8.42
C VAL A 136 11.07 4.35 -8.29
N PRO A 137 10.26 5.31 -8.80
CA PRO A 137 8.81 5.17 -8.78
C PRO A 137 8.35 4.05 -9.72
N VAL A 138 7.61 3.07 -9.20
CA VAL A 138 7.11 1.92 -9.98
C VAL A 138 5.58 1.94 -10.14
N ASP A 139 4.88 2.35 -9.10
CA ASP A 139 3.43 2.52 -9.07
C ASP A 139 3.03 3.57 -8.03
N GLY A 140 1.72 3.82 -7.95
CA GLY A 140 1.15 4.71 -6.95
C GLY A 140 -0.36 4.59 -6.95
N TRP A 141 -0.97 4.89 -5.81
CA TRP A 141 -2.41 4.95 -5.67
C TRP A 141 -2.83 6.20 -4.92
N THR A 142 -4.02 6.68 -5.27
CA THR A 142 -4.70 7.74 -4.55
C THR A 142 -5.90 7.14 -3.84
N GLN A 143 -6.25 7.68 -2.69
CA GLN A 143 -7.53 7.32 -2.06
C GLN A 143 -8.70 7.89 -2.87
N MET A 144 -9.80 7.14 -2.97
CA MET A 144 -11.00 7.49 -3.73
C MET A 144 -12.22 7.37 -2.82
N VAL A 145 -13.21 8.24 -3.00
CA VAL A 145 -14.54 8.01 -2.42
C VAL A 145 -15.30 7.08 -3.35
N VAL A 146 -15.62 5.89 -2.86
CA VAL A 146 -16.40 4.87 -3.58
C VAL A 146 -17.79 4.85 -2.96
N TYR A 147 -18.83 4.91 -3.79
CA TYR A 147 -20.20 5.09 -3.30
C TYR A 147 -21.25 4.34 -4.11
N ARG A 148 -22.38 4.02 -3.48
CA ARG A 148 -23.54 3.37 -4.11
C ARG A 148 -24.32 4.36 -4.97
N LYS A 149 -23.94 4.45 -6.25
CA LYS A 149 -24.52 5.40 -7.21
C LYS A 149 -26.02 5.19 -7.39
N ASP A 150 -26.49 3.95 -7.37
CA ASP A 150 -27.92 3.63 -7.41
C ASP A 150 -28.70 4.24 -6.25
N LEU A 151 -28.17 4.15 -5.02
CA LEU A 151 -28.80 4.74 -3.82
C LEU A 151 -28.81 6.27 -3.89
N PHE A 152 -27.73 6.85 -4.41
CA PHE A 152 -27.63 8.30 -4.61
C PHE A 152 -28.64 8.80 -5.64
N ASP A 153 -28.70 8.15 -6.80
CA ASP A 153 -29.62 8.51 -7.88
C ASP A 153 -31.09 8.33 -7.42
N ALA A 154 -31.41 7.25 -6.69
CA ALA A 154 -32.75 7.01 -6.15
C ALA A 154 -33.17 8.04 -5.07
N ALA A 155 -32.20 8.55 -4.29
CA ALA A 155 -32.45 9.54 -3.25
C ALA A 155 -32.33 11.00 -3.74
N GLY A 156 -31.93 11.23 -5.00
CA GLY A 156 -31.69 12.56 -5.56
C GLY A 156 -30.48 13.27 -4.93
N LEU A 157 -29.47 12.52 -4.51
CA LEU A 157 -28.26 13.04 -3.88
C LEU A 157 -27.20 13.41 -4.93
N ALA A 158 -26.47 14.50 -4.67
CA ALA A 158 -25.27 14.83 -5.43
C ALA A 158 -24.15 13.82 -5.14
N ALA A 159 -23.19 13.67 -6.06
CA ALA A 159 -22.01 12.82 -5.84
C ALA A 159 -21.25 13.26 -4.57
N PRO A 160 -20.63 12.33 -3.84
CA PRO A 160 -19.96 12.61 -2.56
C PRO A 160 -18.56 13.22 -2.76
N ASP A 161 -18.48 14.35 -3.44
CA ASP A 161 -17.24 15.08 -3.79
C ASP A 161 -16.89 16.22 -2.83
N SER A 162 -17.69 16.39 -1.78
CA SER A 162 -17.46 17.35 -0.73
C SER A 162 -17.91 16.81 0.63
N TYR A 163 -17.38 17.38 1.71
CA TYR A 163 -17.85 17.08 3.06
C TYR A 163 -19.34 17.29 3.19
N ALA A 164 -19.86 18.38 2.63
CA ALA A 164 -21.29 18.70 2.67
C ALA A 164 -22.12 17.62 1.96
N ASN A 165 -21.69 17.16 0.79
CA ASN A 165 -22.41 16.13 0.04
C ASN A 165 -22.35 14.77 0.75
N ILE A 166 -21.20 14.41 1.34
CA ILE A 166 -21.06 13.19 2.14
C ILE A 166 -21.97 13.24 3.38
N LEU A 167 -21.99 14.34 4.12
CA LEU A 167 -22.85 14.49 5.30
C LEU A 167 -24.34 14.47 4.93
N ALA A 168 -24.72 15.09 3.80
CA ALA A 168 -26.09 15.02 3.30
C ALA A 168 -26.49 13.59 2.91
N ALA A 169 -25.58 12.84 2.28
CA ALA A 169 -25.80 11.44 1.95
C ALA A 169 -25.89 10.55 3.19
N ILE A 170 -25.03 10.77 4.20
CA ILE A 170 -25.11 10.09 5.51
C ILE A 170 -26.49 10.33 6.13
N ALA A 171 -26.93 11.59 6.22
CA ALA A 171 -28.23 11.94 6.82
C ALA A 171 -29.42 11.27 6.11
N LYS A 172 -29.26 10.94 4.81
CA LYS A 172 -30.33 10.36 3.99
C LYS A 172 -30.29 8.83 3.93
N LEU A 173 -29.10 8.23 3.91
CA LEU A 173 -28.90 6.81 3.62
C LEU A 173 -28.50 5.97 4.84
N HIS A 174 -28.02 6.59 5.92
CA HIS A 174 -27.63 5.86 7.13
C HIS A 174 -28.88 5.33 7.85
N ASN A 175 -29.06 4.02 7.83
CA ASN A 175 -30.14 3.27 8.48
C ASN A 175 -29.62 1.89 8.92
N PRO A 176 -28.83 1.82 10.02
CA PRO A 176 -28.30 0.56 10.50
C PRO A 176 -29.39 -0.30 11.18
N PRO A 177 -29.27 -1.64 11.11
CA PRO A 177 -28.15 -2.40 10.55
C PRO A 177 -28.24 -2.62 9.03
N GLU A 178 -29.29 -2.17 8.36
CA GLU A 178 -29.51 -2.43 6.93
C GLU A 178 -28.50 -1.71 6.02
N MET A 179 -28.16 -0.47 6.38
CA MET A 179 -27.24 0.38 5.61
C MET A 179 -26.47 1.32 6.54
N TYR A 180 -25.15 1.23 6.51
CA TYR A 180 -24.28 2.24 7.09
C TYR A 180 -24.04 3.33 6.06
N GLY A 181 -24.33 4.59 6.41
CA GLY A 181 -24.10 5.73 5.52
C GLY A 181 -22.64 5.84 5.05
N PHE A 182 -21.69 5.42 5.90
CA PHE A 182 -20.26 5.42 5.57
C PHE A 182 -19.57 4.26 6.32
N VAL A 183 -18.41 3.81 5.86
CA VAL A 183 -17.52 2.95 6.65
C VAL A 183 -16.14 3.62 6.81
N ALA A 184 -15.84 4.04 8.03
CA ALA A 184 -14.64 4.82 8.36
C ALA A 184 -13.51 3.91 8.83
N ALA A 185 -12.26 4.31 8.57
CA ALA A 185 -11.11 3.70 9.22
C ALA A 185 -10.99 4.23 10.65
N THR A 186 -11.00 3.36 11.66
CA THR A 186 -11.01 3.75 13.07
C THR A 186 -9.92 3.10 13.91
N LYS A 187 -9.18 2.14 13.33
CA LYS A 187 -8.06 1.47 14.01
C LYS A 187 -6.79 2.33 13.95
N VAL A 188 -6.42 2.94 15.08
CA VAL A 188 -5.35 3.95 15.17
C VAL A 188 -3.92 3.43 14.96
N ASP A 189 -3.69 2.13 15.16
CA ASP A 189 -2.39 1.48 14.96
C ASP A 189 -2.26 0.80 13.58
N GLU A 190 -3.22 1.01 12.67
CA GLU A 190 -3.14 0.61 11.28
C GLU A 190 -2.80 1.81 10.38
N ASN A 191 -1.78 1.66 9.52
CA ASN A 191 -1.34 2.74 8.61
C ASN A 191 -2.50 3.26 7.74
N PHE A 192 -3.44 2.38 7.41
CA PHE A 192 -4.62 2.70 6.62
C PHE A 192 -5.46 3.86 7.21
N MET A 193 -5.61 3.95 8.54
CA MET A 193 -6.36 5.05 9.13
C MET A 193 -5.68 6.39 8.87
N SER A 194 -4.36 6.47 9.04
CA SER A 194 -3.58 7.68 8.78
C SER A 194 -3.66 8.09 7.31
N GLN A 195 -3.59 7.14 6.38
CA GLN A 195 -3.72 7.41 4.93
C GLN A 195 -5.09 8.02 4.58
N VAL A 196 -6.18 7.48 5.13
CA VAL A 196 -7.54 8.01 4.91
C VAL A 196 -7.69 9.39 5.57
N LEU A 197 -7.22 9.53 6.81
CA LEU A 197 -7.29 10.78 7.56
C LEU A 197 -6.51 11.89 6.84
N GLU A 198 -5.34 11.60 6.30
CA GLU A 198 -4.54 12.55 5.53
C GLU A 198 -5.30 13.07 4.31
N GLN A 199 -6.00 12.20 3.56
CA GLN A 199 -6.83 12.65 2.44
C GLN A 199 -7.92 13.64 2.90
N VAL A 200 -8.53 13.38 4.06
CA VAL A 200 -9.54 14.27 4.66
C VAL A 200 -8.88 15.61 5.03
N PHE A 201 -7.75 15.60 5.74
CA PHE A 201 -6.99 16.82 6.05
C PHE A 201 -6.68 17.66 4.80
N LEU A 202 -6.15 17.03 3.73
CA LEU A 202 -5.82 17.68 2.48
C LEU A 202 -7.06 18.23 1.75
N ALA A 203 -8.18 17.49 1.78
CA ALA A 203 -9.44 17.94 1.21
C ALA A 203 -9.92 19.26 1.83
N ASN A 204 -9.60 19.52 3.11
CA ASN A 204 -9.90 20.79 3.79
C ASN A 204 -8.74 21.81 3.78
N GLY A 205 -7.65 21.51 3.06
CA GLY A 205 -6.48 22.39 2.94
C GLY A 205 -5.64 22.49 4.21
N VAL A 206 -5.64 21.44 5.03
CA VAL A 206 -4.85 21.35 6.26
C VAL A 206 -3.66 20.42 6.02
N SER A 207 -2.47 20.88 6.38
CA SER A 207 -1.24 20.10 6.33
C SER A 207 -0.32 20.53 7.47
N PRO A 208 0.39 19.58 8.13
CA PRO A 208 1.39 19.90 9.16
C PRO A 208 2.71 20.43 8.56
N VAL A 209 2.84 20.46 7.22
CA VAL A 209 4.05 20.89 6.52
C VAL A 209 3.74 21.93 5.43
N ASP A 210 4.70 22.81 5.16
CA ASP A 210 4.73 23.67 3.98
C ASP A 210 6.17 23.80 3.42
N ALA A 211 6.38 24.72 2.49
CA ALA A 211 7.68 24.95 1.86
C ALA A 211 8.82 25.32 2.85
N ASN A 212 8.49 25.71 4.08
CA ASN A 212 9.43 26.05 5.15
C ASN A 212 9.59 24.92 6.18
N GLY A 213 9.00 23.75 5.95
CA GLY A 213 9.02 22.61 6.87
C GLY A 213 7.77 22.51 7.74
N PHE A 214 7.93 22.07 8.99
CA PHE A 214 6.80 21.89 9.91
C PHE A 214 6.14 23.22 10.28
N LYS A 215 4.81 23.21 10.30
CA LYS A 215 3.99 24.33 10.75
C LYS A 215 2.89 23.87 11.72
N PRO A 216 2.43 24.75 12.62
CA PRO A 216 1.22 24.49 13.39
C PRO A 216 0.02 24.27 12.47
N LEU A 217 -0.87 23.37 12.87
CA LEU A 217 -2.16 23.19 12.19
C LEU A 217 -3.06 24.40 12.42
N ASP A 218 -3.81 24.80 11.40
CA ASP A 218 -4.86 25.81 11.53
C ASP A 218 -5.99 25.23 12.39
N GLU A 219 -6.20 25.79 13.59
CA GLU A 219 -7.14 25.26 14.57
C GLU A 219 -8.57 25.17 14.03
N ALA A 220 -9.06 26.23 13.37
CA ALA A 220 -10.43 26.28 12.86
C ALA A 220 -10.65 25.23 11.77
N LYS A 221 -9.73 25.15 10.79
CA LYS A 221 -9.81 24.15 9.71
C LYS A 221 -9.63 22.72 10.22
N THR A 222 -8.85 22.54 11.27
CA THR A 222 -8.63 21.24 11.90
C THR A 222 -9.88 20.78 12.64
N ILE A 223 -10.58 21.67 13.34
CA ILE A 223 -11.87 21.36 13.96
C ILE A 223 -12.88 20.88 12.91
N GLU A 224 -12.98 21.56 11.77
CA GLU A 224 -13.86 21.13 10.66
C GLU A 224 -13.53 19.72 10.16
N VAL A 225 -12.24 19.37 10.06
CA VAL A 225 -11.79 18.02 9.68
C VAL A 225 -12.18 16.99 10.73
N LEU A 226 -11.94 17.27 12.01
CA LEU A 226 -12.21 16.34 13.10
C LEU A 226 -13.71 16.13 13.30
N ASP A 227 -14.52 17.18 13.19
CA ASP A 227 -15.98 17.09 13.25
C ASP A 227 -16.52 16.27 12.07
N PHE A 228 -15.98 16.47 10.86
CA PHE A 228 -16.33 15.65 9.71
C PHE A 228 -15.96 14.18 9.92
N TYR A 229 -14.72 13.89 10.35
CA TYR A 229 -14.27 12.52 10.57
C TYR A 229 -15.06 11.82 11.68
N LYS A 230 -15.45 12.56 12.72
CA LYS A 230 -16.35 12.09 13.77
C LYS A 230 -17.70 11.68 13.18
N ALA A 231 -18.29 12.48 12.30
CA ALA A 231 -19.55 12.13 11.64
C ALA A 231 -19.41 10.88 10.75
N LEU A 232 -18.26 10.68 10.08
CA LEU A 232 -17.98 9.43 9.35
C LEU A 232 -17.95 8.22 10.29
N ALA A 233 -17.26 8.35 11.43
CA ALA A 233 -17.15 7.29 12.42
C ALA A 233 -18.50 6.97 13.08
N GLU A 234 -19.33 7.97 13.37
CA GLU A 234 -20.69 7.79 13.88
C GLU A 234 -21.62 7.11 12.86
N ALA A 235 -21.37 7.32 11.56
CA ALA A 235 -22.11 6.69 10.47
C ALA A 235 -21.64 5.27 10.13
N SER A 236 -20.58 4.78 10.79
CA SER A 236 -19.88 3.52 10.55
C SER A 236 -20.31 2.43 11.53
N PRO A 237 -20.13 1.13 11.21
CA PRO A 237 -20.29 0.06 12.19
C PRO A 237 -19.37 0.25 13.40
N PRO A 238 -19.79 -0.18 14.61
CA PRO A 238 -18.94 -0.12 15.79
C PRO A 238 -17.73 -1.05 15.65
N GLY A 239 -16.58 -0.64 16.20
CA GLY A 239 -15.37 -1.45 16.27
C GLY A 239 -14.12 -0.74 15.72
N GLU A 240 -13.00 -1.46 15.76
CA GLU A 240 -11.74 -1.05 15.13
C GLU A 240 -11.72 -1.53 13.68
N LEU A 241 -12.08 -0.64 12.75
CA LEU A 241 -12.13 -0.94 11.32
C LEU A 241 -10.85 -0.44 10.64
N TYR A 242 -10.30 -1.27 9.78
CA TYR A 242 -9.14 -0.96 8.95
C TYR A 242 -9.35 -1.49 7.53
N TRP A 243 -8.27 -1.63 6.76
CA TRP A 243 -8.34 -1.99 5.36
C TRP A 243 -9.12 -3.32 5.10
N LYS A 244 -9.18 -4.27 6.03
CA LYS A 244 -9.87 -5.54 5.70
C LYS A 244 -11.39 -5.41 5.82
N GLN A 245 -11.86 -5.04 7.00
CA GLN A 245 -13.29 -5.04 7.34
C GLN A 245 -14.05 -3.96 6.58
N SER A 246 -13.45 -2.79 6.40
CA SER A 246 -14.13 -1.69 5.71
C SER A 246 -14.45 -2.03 4.25
N ARG A 247 -13.50 -2.66 3.55
CA ARG A 247 -13.67 -3.20 2.20
C ARG A 247 -14.75 -4.28 2.14
N GLU A 248 -14.70 -5.26 3.05
CA GLU A 248 -15.69 -6.33 3.14
C GLU A 248 -17.12 -5.79 3.35
N LEU A 249 -17.28 -4.76 4.18
CA LEU A 249 -18.58 -4.10 4.40
C LEU A 249 -19.13 -3.43 3.13
N TYR A 250 -18.27 -2.79 2.33
CA TYR A 250 -18.70 -2.20 1.06
C TYR A 250 -19.04 -3.28 0.02
N LEU A 251 -18.17 -4.30 -0.13
CA LEU A 251 -18.39 -5.42 -1.07
C LEU A 251 -19.63 -6.27 -0.71
N GLY A 252 -20.00 -6.32 0.56
CA GLY A 252 -21.25 -6.93 1.04
C GLY A 252 -22.49 -6.03 0.90
N GLY A 253 -22.35 -4.86 0.28
CA GLY A 253 -23.45 -3.91 0.08
C GLY A 253 -23.99 -3.29 1.37
N LYS A 254 -23.23 -3.32 2.48
CA LYS A 254 -23.65 -2.82 3.80
C LYS A 254 -23.29 -1.37 4.06
N ALA A 255 -22.44 -0.76 3.25
CA ALA A 255 -22.06 0.63 3.35
C ALA A 255 -22.41 1.40 2.06
N ALA A 256 -22.99 2.60 2.21
CA ALA A 256 -23.31 3.47 1.08
C ALA A 256 -22.08 4.16 0.50
N MET A 257 -21.06 4.41 1.32
CA MET A 257 -19.83 5.10 0.97
C MET A 257 -18.63 4.52 1.72
N ILE A 258 -17.45 4.59 1.11
CA ILE A 258 -16.14 4.26 1.69
C ILE A 258 -15.06 5.13 1.04
N ILE A 259 -13.99 5.45 1.77
CA ILE A 259 -12.74 5.92 1.16
C ILE A 259 -11.79 4.74 1.02
N TRP A 260 -11.38 4.41 -0.21
CA TRP A 260 -10.48 3.30 -0.50
C TRP A 260 -9.47 3.57 -1.61
N SER A 261 -8.40 2.78 -1.64
CA SER A 261 -7.46 2.76 -2.76
C SER A 261 -8.09 2.11 -4.01
N PRO A 262 -7.47 2.25 -5.19
CA PRO A 262 -7.91 1.58 -6.41
C PRO A 262 -7.81 0.05 -6.34
N PHE A 263 -7.19 -0.53 -5.31
CA PHE A 263 -7.18 -1.99 -5.07
C PHE A 263 -8.54 -2.56 -4.68
N ILE A 264 -9.59 -1.74 -4.55
CA ILE A 264 -10.96 -2.24 -4.46
C ILE A 264 -11.59 -2.47 -5.84
N LEU A 265 -11.00 -1.94 -6.92
CA LEU A 265 -11.65 -1.95 -8.24
C LEU A 265 -11.63 -3.32 -8.92
N ASP A 266 -10.54 -4.07 -8.82
CA ASP A 266 -10.45 -5.45 -9.28
C ASP A 266 -11.39 -6.37 -8.48
N GLU A 267 -11.50 -6.14 -7.18
CA GLU A 267 -12.45 -6.83 -6.30
C GLU A 267 -13.90 -6.52 -6.65
N LEU A 268 -14.24 -5.24 -6.83
CA LEU A 268 -15.56 -4.82 -7.29
C LEU A 268 -15.92 -5.42 -8.65
N ALA A 269 -14.93 -5.51 -9.54
CA ALA A 269 -15.09 -6.14 -10.84
C ALA A 269 -15.19 -7.67 -10.78
N GLY A 270 -15.18 -8.28 -9.59
CA GLY A 270 -15.29 -9.74 -9.42
C GLY A 270 -14.06 -10.50 -9.93
N LEU A 271 -12.91 -9.83 -10.06
CA LEU A 271 -11.69 -10.43 -10.58
C LEU A 271 -10.83 -11.09 -9.48
N ARG A 272 -11.35 -11.14 -8.24
CA ARG A 272 -10.62 -11.66 -7.08
C ARG A 272 -11.46 -12.62 -6.24
N ASP A 273 -11.25 -13.92 -6.44
CA ASP A 273 -11.96 -14.99 -5.73
C ASP A 273 -11.74 -14.97 -4.20
N SER A 274 -10.59 -14.44 -3.73
CA SER A 274 -10.27 -14.35 -2.30
C SER A 274 -10.98 -13.21 -1.57
N ALA A 275 -11.66 -12.31 -2.29
CA ALA A 275 -12.45 -11.22 -1.75
C ALA A 275 -13.71 -11.00 -2.62
N PRO A 276 -14.64 -11.96 -2.64
CA PRO A 276 -15.78 -11.89 -3.55
C PRO A 276 -16.74 -10.75 -3.18
N VAL A 277 -17.41 -10.22 -4.19
CA VAL A 277 -18.57 -9.34 -3.99
C VAL A 277 -19.69 -10.17 -3.39
N THR A 278 -20.27 -9.72 -2.27
CA THR A 278 -21.28 -10.46 -1.49
C THR A 278 -22.56 -9.67 -1.31
N ILE A 279 -22.87 -8.79 -2.27
CA ILE A 279 -24.13 -8.03 -2.29
C ILE A 279 -25.36 -8.93 -2.49
N ASN A 280 -25.17 -10.11 -3.08
CA ASN A 280 -26.16 -11.16 -3.28
C ASN A 280 -25.50 -12.54 -3.10
N ASP A 281 -26.24 -13.63 -3.34
CA ASP A 281 -25.75 -15.00 -3.14
C ASP A 281 -24.78 -15.50 -4.26
N ASP A 282 -24.59 -14.72 -5.33
CA ASP A 282 -23.66 -15.02 -6.43
C ASP A 282 -22.31 -14.28 -6.23
N PRO A 283 -21.25 -14.98 -5.81
CA PRO A 283 -19.94 -14.35 -5.56
C PRO A 283 -19.22 -13.88 -6.82
N THR A 284 -19.73 -14.23 -8.01
CA THR A 284 -19.20 -13.81 -9.33
C THR A 284 -19.94 -12.61 -9.91
N THR A 285 -20.90 -12.06 -9.17
CA THR A 285 -21.71 -10.93 -9.61
C THR A 285 -20.88 -9.67 -9.92
N HIS A 286 -21.27 -8.97 -10.97
CA HIS A 286 -20.78 -7.62 -11.30
C HIS A 286 -21.79 -6.53 -10.94
N GLU A 287 -22.89 -6.88 -10.27
CA GLU A 287 -23.98 -5.95 -9.97
C GLU A 287 -23.51 -4.75 -9.14
N LEU A 288 -22.70 -4.99 -8.10
CA LEU A 288 -22.18 -3.91 -7.27
C LEU A 288 -21.32 -2.95 -8.09
N ALA A 289 -20.40 -3.45 -8.93
CA ALA A 289 -19.59 -2.61 -9.81
C ALA A 289 -20.45 -1.75 -10.75
N ALA A 290 -21.52 -2.30 -11.31
CA ALA A 290 -22.42 -1.57 -12.21
C ALA A 290 -23.17 -0.41 -11.52
N VAL A 291 -23.35 -0.50 -10.20
CA VAL A 291 -24.05 0.52 -9.39
C VAL A 291 -23.10 1.30 -8.47
N THR A 292 -21.79 1.13 -8.62
CA THR A 292 -20.78 1.87 -7.87
C THR A 292 -20.31 3.09 -8.66
N GLY A 293 -20.31 4.26 -8.01
CA GLY A 293 -19.66 5.46 -8.49
C GLY A 293 -18.35 5.72 -7.76
N ILE A 294 -17.47 6.50 -8.39
CA ILE A 294 -16.16 6.85 -7.85
C ILE A 294 -15.95 8.36 -7.95
N VAL A 295 -15.43 8.95 -6.88
CA VAL A 295 -14.94 10.32 -6.86
C VAL A 295 -13.46 10.31 -6.44
N THR A 296 -12.62 10.97 -7.23
CA THR A 296 -11.17 11.03 -7.03
C THR A 296 -10.69 12.35 -6.42
N LYS A 297 -11.61 13.30 -6.23
CA LYS A 297 -11.32 14.64 -5.72
C LYS A 297 -12.32 15.00 -4.63
N LEU A 298 -11.80 15.25 -3.43
CA LEU A 298 -12.62 15.58 -2.25
C LEU A 298 -12.36 17.02 -1.82
N SER A 299 -13.43 17.73 -1.46
CA SER A 299 -13.35 19.12 -0.99
C SER A 299 -13.97 19.31 0.39
N GLY A 300 -13.31 20.12 1.21
CA GLY A 300 -13.80 20.60 2.49
C GLY A 300 -14.18 22.09 2.43
N PRO A 301 -14.91 22.60 3.43
CA PRO A 301 -15.33 24.00 3.49
C PRO A 301 -14.18 25.02 3.38
N SER A 302 -13.00 24.67 3.89
CA SER A 302 -11.81 25.51 3.88
C SER A 302 -10.88 25.30 2.68
N ASN A 303 -11.20 24.36 1.80
CA ASN A 303 -10.57 24.20 0.48
C ASN A 303 -11.62 23.76 -0.57
N PRO A 304 -12.42 24.70 -1.10
CA PRO A 304 -13.45 24.39 -2.10
C PRO A 304 -12.89 23.89 -3.43
N GLN A 305 -11.62 24.16 -3.71
CA GLN A 305 -10.95 23.58 -4.88
C GLN A 305 -10.66 22.10 -4.69
N GLY A 306 -10.77 21.56 -3.48
CA GLY A 306 -10.50 20.17 -3.13
C GLY A 306 -9.04 19.76 -3.25
N ALA A 307 -8.76 18.53 -2.85
CA ALA A 307 -7.48 17.88 -3.06
C ALA A 307 -7.68 16.60 -3.89
N ALA A 308 -6.75 16.40 -4.81
CA ALA A 308 -6.52 15.14 -5.50
C ALA A 308 -5.00 14.99 -5.63
N TRP A 309 -4.49 13.77 -5.53
CA TRP A 309 -3.06 13.46 -5.66
C TRP A 309 -2.63 13.34 -7.14
N ALA A 310 -3.27 14.07 -8.06
CA ALA A 310 -3.04 14.01 -9.51
C ALA A 310 -2.26 15.22 -10.03
#